data_AF-A0A2X4TUY7-F1
#
_entry.id   AF-A0A2X4TUY7-F1
#
_cell.length_a   1.000
_cell.length_b   1.000
_cell.length_c   1.000
_cell.angle_alpha   90.00
_cell.angle_beta   90.00
_cell.angle_gamma   90.00
#
_symmetry.space_group_name_H-M   'P 1'
#
loop_
_entity.id
_entity.type
_entity.pdbx_description
1 polymer ?
#
loop_
_entity_poly.entity_id
_entity_poly.type
_entity_poly.pdbx_seq_one_letter_code
_entity_poly.pdbx_strand_id
1 'polypeptide(L)'
;MSNENSPAPAGWYPNPAGGQRYWDGASWLALPDPDDDQDPTPKRKIPTKAIVATLIVLALAAVGGTVTWKVNHDAQVAAQVAAAEEAADLEAERIAAEKAEQERQDSAERASRARSVSGIESSIEEMATDHIADGMYEGPVLSVTCSPVNGGSTDNLNETTTVFECFVGTEDLGNGRMRGRTYHATMNWTSGEYTYGFGAP
;
A
#
# COMPACT_ATOMS: atom_id res chain seq x y z
N MET A 1 -5.04 -26.12 -32.79
CA MET A 1 -4.81 -27.57 -32.76
C MET A 1 -4.11 -27.87 -31.45
N SER A 2 -4.88 -28.21 -30.42
CA SER A 2 -4.36 -28.46 -29.07
C SER A 2 -3.99 -29.93 -28.97
N ASN A 3 -2.69 -30.23 -28.88
CA ASN A 3 -2.20 -31.55 -28.52
C ASN A 3 -2.32 -31.70 -26.99
N GLU A 4 -3.43 -32.27 -26.53
CA GLU A 4 -3.58 -32.69 -25.14
C GLU A 4 -2.78 -33.98 -24.91
N ASN A 5 -1.53 -33.82 -24.47
CA ASN A 5 -0.71 -34.92 -23.98
C ASN A 5 -1.12 -35.21 -22.52
N SER A 6 -2.30 -35.82 -22.32
CA SER A 6 -2.71 -36.28 -21.00
C SER A 6 -1.89 -37.51 -20.60
N PRO A 7 -1.25 -37.54 -19.41
CA PRO A 7 -0.51 -38.71 -18.96
C PRO A 7 -1.45 -39.90 -18.85
N ALA A 8 -0.94 -41.09 -19.18
CA ALA A 8 -1.72 -42.32 -19.11
C ALA A 8 -2.32 -42.49 -17.69
N PRO A 9 -3.63 -42.80 -17.57
CA PRO A 9 -4.26 -43.00 -16.28
C PRO A 9 -3.63 -44.19 -15.54
N ALA A 10 -3.64 -44.17 -14.21
CA ALA A 10 -3.12 -45.27 -13.42
C ALA A 10 -3.89 -46.56 -13.70
N GLY A 11 -3.18 -47.66 -13.95
CA GLY A 11 -3.80 -48.92 -14.38
C GLY A 11 -2.79 -50.01 -14.78
N TRP A 12 -3.32 -51.20 -15.05
CA TRP A 12 -2.54 -52.33 -15.57
C TRP A 12 -2.41 -52.25 -17.10
N TYR A 13 -1.19 -52.40 -17.60
CA TYR A 13 -0.88 -52.34 -19.02
C TYR A 13 -0.04 -53.55 -19.45
N PRO A 14 -0.21 -54.03 -20.70
CA PRO A 14 0.52 -55.18 -21.22
C PRO A 14 2.01 -54.86 -21.43
N ASN A 15 2.88 -55.79 -21.06
CA ASN A 15 4.32 -55.71 -21.26
C ASN A 15 4.72 -56.43 -22.57
N PRO A 16 5.56 -55.86 -23.44
CA PRO A 16 6.04 -56.52 -24.67
C PRO A 16 6.79 -57.85 -24.44
N ALA A 17 7.26 -58.12 -23.23
CA ALA A 17 7.88 -59.40 -22.85
C ALA A 17 6.87 -60.46 -22.35
N GLY A 18 5.57 -60.15 -22.31
CA GLY A 18 4.52 -60.95 -21.66
C GLY A 18 4.18 -60.46 -20.24
N GLY A 19 2.92 -60.66 -19.82
CA GLY A 19 2.38 -60.24 -18.52
C GLY A 19 1.87 -58.79 -18.45
N GLN A 20 1.39 -58.37 -17.29
CA GLN A 20 0.89 -57.02 -16.98
C GLN A 20 1.84 -56.27 -16.03
N ARG A 21 2.01 -54.96 -16.22
CA ARG A 21 2.69 -54.05 -15.28
C ARG A 21 1.77 -52.90 -14.89
N TYR A 22 1.88 -52.47 -13.64
CA TYR A 22 1.05 -51.38 -13.12
C TYR A 22 1.74 -50.02 -13.27
N TRP A 23 1.00 -49.05 -13.81
CA TRP A 23 1.38 -47.63 -13.89
C TRP A 23 0.62 -46.85 -12.83
N ASP A 24 1.31 -46.02 -12.03
CA ASP A 24 0.71 -45.24 -10.95
C ASP A 24 0.37 -43.78 -11.33
N GLY A 25 0.60 -43.40 -12.59
CA GLY A 25 0.45 -42.02 -13.07
C GLY A 25 1.78 -41.27 -13.20
N ALA A 26 2.86 -41.75 -12.58
CA ALA A 26 4.19 -41.12 -12.62
C ALA A 26 5.33 -42.10 -12.96
N SER A 27 5.22 -43.38 -12.59
CA SER A 27 6.25 -44.41 -12.80
C SER A 27 5.67 -45.82 -12.93
N TRP A 28 6.44 -46.72 -13.56
CA TRP A 28 6.10 -48.14 -13.64
C TRP A 28 6.50 -48.86 -12.35
N LEU A 29 5.53 -49.37 -11.62
CA LEU A 29 5.77 -50.13 -10.39
C LEU A 29 6.09 -51.59 -10.72
N ALA A 30 6.96 -52.21 -9.90
CA ALA A 30 7.31 -53.63 -9.98
C ALA A 30 6.40 -54.45 -9.05
N LEU A 31 5.09 -54.41 -9.32
CA LEU A 31 4.10 -55.23 -8.63
C LEU A 31 3.98 -56.59 -9.34
N PRO A 32 3.78 -57.70 -8.60
CA PRO A 32 3.56 -59.02 -9.19
C PRO A 32 2.26 -59.02 -10.01
N ASP A 33 2.27 -59.74 -11.13
CA ASP A 33 1.14 -59.83 -12.05
C ASP A 33 -0.04 -60.54 -11.37
N PRO A 34 -1.26 -59.96 -11.36
CA PRO A 34 -2.43 -60.56 -10.71
C PRO A 34 -2.88 -61.88 -11.34
N ASP A 35 -2.48 -62.19 -12.59
CA ASP A 35 -2.86 -63.42 -13.29
C ASP A 35 -1.79 -64.53 -13.23
N ASP A 36 -0.67 -64.32 -12.51
CA ASP A 36 0.40 -65.32 -12.37
C ASP A 36 0.05 -66.34 -11.27
N ASP A 37 -0.90 -67.22 -11.57
CA ASP A 37 -1.16 -68.45 -10.83
C ASP A 37 -0.12 -69.53 -11.21
N GLN A 38 1.06 -69.53 -10.58
CA GLN A 38 1.95 -70.70 -10.49
C GLN A 38 2.58 -70.89 -9.10
N ASP A 39 1.88 -71.68 -8.27
CA ASP A 39 2.33 -72.84 -7.47
C ASP A 39 3.48 -72.73 -6.41
N PRO A 40 3.57 -73.70 -5.46
CA PRO A 40 3.62 -73.39 -4.04
C PRO A 40 5.04 -73.26 -3.48
N THR A 41 5.27 -72.24 -2.67
CA THR A 41 6.47 -72.15 -1.82
C THR A 41 6.39 -73.15 -0.65
N PRO A 42 7.52 -73.78 -0.25
CA PRO A 42 7.53 -74.75 0.83
C PRO A 42 7.15 -74.08 2.16
N LYS A 43 6.08 -74.59 2.78
CA LYS A 43 5.56 -74.15 4.08
C LYS A 43 6.62 -74.21 5.18
N ARG A 44 7.30 -73.08 5.45
CA ARG A 44 7.87 -72.83 6.77
C ARG A 44 6.75 -72.28 7.66
N LYS A 45 6.30 -73.10 8.62
CA LYS A 45 5.27 -72.74 9.60
C LYS A 45 5.76 -71.57 10.45
N ILE A 46 5.42 -70.33 10.06
CA ILE A 46 5.51 -69.18 10.94
C ILE A 46 4.30 -69.25 11.89
N PRO A 47 4.49 -69.25 13.22
CA PRO A 47 3.39 -69.38 14.16
C PRO A 47 2.43 -68.19 14.01
N THR A 48 1.16 -68.49 13.71
CA THR A 48 0.05 -67.56 13.44
C THR A 48 -0.19 -66.49 14.51
N LYS A 49 0.41 -66.62 15.70
CA LYS A 49 0.38 -65.61 16.76
C LYS A 49 1.22 -64.37 16.44
N ALA A 50 2.23 -64.48 15.58
CA ALA A 50 3.09 -63.35 15.21
C ALA A 50 2.40 -62.38 14.23
N ILE A 51 1.58 -62.88 13.31
CA ILE A 51 0.92 -62.06 12.28
C ILE A 51 -0.19 -61.19 12.89
N VAL A 52 -0.95 -61.75 13.84
CA VAL A 52 -2.02 -61.01 14.55
C VAL A 52 -1.43 -59.91 15.42
N ALA A 53 -0.29 -60.16 16.09
CA ALA A 53 0.39 -59.15 16.89
C ALA A 53 0.89 -57.98 16.02
N THR A 54 1.50 -58.26 14.85
CA THR A 54 2.01 -57.21 13.96
C THR A 54 0.89 -56.35 13.37
N LEU A 55 -0.25 -56.94 12.99
CA LEU A 55 -1.40 -56.19 12.48
C LEU A 55 -2.06 -55.32 13.56
N ILE A 56 -2.13 -55.78 14.81
CA ILE A 56 -2.64 -54.97 15.93
C ILE A 56 -1.68 -53.81 16.23
N VAL A 57 -0.37 -54.03 16.20
CA VAL A 57 0.63 -52.95 16.38
C VAL A 57 0.55 -51.92 15.26
N LEU A 58 0.38 -52.36 14.00
CA LEU A 58 0.21 -51.45 12.85
C LEU A 58 -1.11 -50.67 12.91
N ALA A 59 -2.21 -51.31 13.32
CA ALA A 59 -3.49 -50.64 13.50
C ALA A 59 -3.45 -49.64 14.66
N LEU A 60 -2.78 -49.97 15.77
CA LEU A 60 -2.58 -49.04 16.90
C LEU A 60 -1.66 -47.86 16.54
N ALA A 61 -0.63 -48.09 15.71
CA ALA A 61 0.25 -47.03 15.20
C ALA A 61 -0.48 -46.07 14.23
N ALA A 62 -1.37 -46.60 13.37
CA ALA A 62 -2.16 -45.81 12.44
C ALA A 62 -3.23 -44.94 13.13
N VAL A 63 -3.80 -45.41 14.25
CA VAL A 63 -4.78 -44.65 15.04
C VAL A 63 -4.10 -43.64 15.98
N GLY A 64 -2.89 -43.93 16.48
CA GLY A 64 -2.14 -43.03 17.35
C GLY A 64 -1.49 -41.82 16.64
N GLY A 65 -1.04 -41.98 15.39
CA GLY A 65 -0.28 -40.94 14.68
C GLY A 65 -1.08 -39.73 14.17
N THR A 66 -2.38 -39.87 13.96
CA THR A 66 -3.22 -38.83 13.33
C THR A 66 -3.61 -37.71 14.31
N VAL A 67 -3.78 -38.03 15.60
CA VAL A 67 -4.16 -37.06 16.64
C VAL A 67 -2.97 -36.17 17.02
N THR A 68 -1.77 -36.74 17.13
CA THR A 68 -0.56 -35.96 17.44
C THR A 68 -0.13 -35.03 16.31
N TRP A 69 -0.39 -35.41 15.05
CA TRP A 69 -0.07 -34.58 13.89
C TRP A 69 -0.96 -33.33 13.81
N LYS A 70 -2.28 -33.46 14.04
CA LYS A 70 -3.20 -32.31 14.03
C LYS A 70 -2.87 -31.28 15.10
N VAL A 71 -2.60 -31.72 16.34
CA VAL A 71 -2.31 -30.78 17.45
C VAL A 71 -1.04 -29.98 17.17
N ASN A 72 -0.01 -30.60 16.59
CA ASN A 72 1.21 -29.89 16.21
C ASN A 72 0.98 -28.90 15.04
N HIS A 73 0.14 -29.27 14.07
CA HIS A 73 -0.22 -28.40 12.96
C HIS A 73 -1.03 -27.18 13.42
N ASP A 74 -2.02 -27.38 14.28
CA ASP A 74 -2.86 -26.29 14.80
C ASP A 74 -2.03 -25.29 15.63
N ALA A 75 -1.06 -25.78 16.42
CA ALA A 75 -0.13 -24.93 17.16
C ALA A 75 0.80 -24.13 16.23
N GLN A 76 1.28 -24.74 15.14
CA GLN A 76 2.12 -24.03 14.16
C GLN A 76 1.35 -22.97 13.38
N VAL A 77 0.10 -23.26 12.99
CA VAL A 77 -0.75 -22.28 12.31
C VAL A 77 -1.07 -21.12 13.24
N ALA A 78 -1.43 -21.39 14.51
CA ALA A 78 -1.67 -20.35 15.49
C ALA A 78 -0.44 -19.45 15.71
N ALA A 79 0.76 -20.03 15.78
CA ALA A 79 2.00 -19.28 15.89
C ALA A 79 2.30 -18.44 14.63
N GLN A 80 2.03 -18.96 13.43
CA GLN A 80 2.20 -18.21 12.18
C GLN A 80 1.20 -17.04 12.07
N VAL A 81 -0.05 -17.25 12.48
CA VAL A 81 -1.06 -16.19 12.49
C VAL A 81 -0.67 -15.10 13.48
N ALA A 82 -0.29 -15.45 14.71
CA ALA A 82 0.16 -14.48 15.71
C ALA A 82 1.38 -13.68 15.23
N ALA A 83 2.36 -14.34 14.61
CA ALA A 83 3.53 -13.65 14.04
C ALA A 83 3.17 -12.75 12.85
N ALA A 84 2.20 -13.15 12.03
CA ALA A 84 1.72 -12.35 10.91
C ALA A 84 0.92 -11.12 11.39
N GLU A 85 0.10 -11.27 12.44
CA GLU A 85 -0.63 -10.18 13.08
C GLU A 85 0.34 -9.17 13.71
N GLU A 86 1.32 -9.62 14.49
CA GLU A 86 2.35 -8.73 15.08
C GLU A 86 3.13 -7.98 13.98
N ALA A 87 3.50 -8.65 12.90
CA ALA A 87 4.17 -8.00 11.76
C ALA A 87 3.26 -6.96 11.08
N ALA A 88 1.95 -7.24 10.97
CA ALA A 88 0.98 -6.31 10.40
C ALA A 88 0.78 -5.08 11.29
N ASP A 89 0.72 -5.26 12.62
CA ASP A 89 0.59 -4.17 13.58
C ASP A 89 1.82 -3.25 13.56
N LEU A 90 3.02 -3.83 13.58
CA LEU A 90 4.27 -3.06 13.49
C LEU A 90 4.36 -2.26 12.18
N GLU A 91 3.91 -2.84 11.06
CA GLU A 91 3.85 -2.15 9.78
C GLU A 91 2.82 -1.01 9.80
N ALA A 92 1.63 -1.24 10.36
CA ALA A 92 0.60 -0.23 10.50
C ALA A 92 1.07 0.94 11.38
N GLU A 93 1.77 0.66 12.48
CA GLU A 93 2.37 1.68 13.35
C GLU A 93 3.44 2.49 12.61
N ARG A 94 4.30 1.84 11.81
CA ARG A 94 5.30 2.53 10.99
C ARG A 94 4.65 3.49 10.00
N ILE A 95 3.66 3.03 9.25
CA ILE A 95 2.93 3.85 8.27
C ILE A 95 2.22 5.01 8.98
N ALA A 96 1.61 4.76 10.14
CA ALA A 96 0.94 5.80 10.92
C ALA A 96 1.94 6.86 11.42
N ALA A 97 3.11 6.45 11.89
CA ALA A 97 4.16 7.36 12.33
C ALA A 97 4.73 8.20 11.16
N GLU A 98 4.96 7.59 10.01
CA GLU A 98 5.40 8.30 8.80
C GLU A 98 4.36 9.32 8.33
N LYS A 99 3.09 8.92 8.28
CA LYS A 99 2.00 9.83 7.93
C LYS A 99 1.86 10.99 8.91
N ALA A 100 1.93 10.70 10.21
CA ALA A 100 1.88 11.74 11.24
C ALA A 100 3.06 12.72 11.08
N GLU A 101 4.25 12.23 10.76
CA GLU A 101 5.39 13.09 10.49
C GLU A 101 5.17 13.97 9.26
N GLN A 102 4.70 13.38 8.16
CA GLN A 102 4.39 14.13 6.94
C GLN A 102 3.34 15.21 7.20
N GLU A 103 2.28 14.90 7.94
CA GLU A 103 1.25 15.88 8.29
C GLU A 103 1.83 17.05 9.12
N ARG A 104 2.78 16.77 10.03
CA ARG A 104 3.48 17.83 10.77
C ARG A 104 4.30 18.71 9.84
N GLN A 105 5.08 18.12 8.93
CA GLN A 105 5.90 18.86 7.97
C GLN A 105 5.04 19.73 7.05
N ASP A 106 3.99 19.13 6.49
CA ASP A 106 3.02 19.85 5.65
C ASP A 106 2.37 21.01 6.39
N SER A 107 1.98 20.81 7.66
CA SER A 107 1.36 21.86 8.47
C SER A 107 2.33 23.01 8.74
N ALA A 108 3.60 22.70 9.00
CA ALA A 108 4.65 23.69 9.21
C ALA A 108 4.91 24.49 7.93
N GLU A 109 4.93 23.83 6.77
CA GLU A 109 5.08 24.51 5.49
C GLU A 109 3.88 25.42 5.19
N ARG A 110 2.64 24.94 5.36
CA ARG A 110 1.43 25.78 5.19
C ARG A 110 1.48 27.01 6.10
N ALA A 111 1.91 26.85 7.35
CA ALA A 111 2.08 27.98 8.27
C ALA A 111 3.20 28.93 7.82
N SER A 112 4.25 28.44 7.17
CA SER A 112 5.30 29.27 6.56
C SER A 112 4.77 30.04 5.35
N ARG A 113 4.03 29.38 4.46
CA ARG A 113 3.41 30.00 3.28
C ARG A 113 2.42 31.09 3.69
N ALA A 114 1.60 30.84 4.72
CA ALA A 114 0.69 31.83 5.27
C ALA A 114 1.41 33.08 5.80
N ARG A 115 2.53 32.90 6.53
CA ARG A 115 3.37 34.01 7.00
C ARG A 115 3.94 34.83 5.84
N SER A 116 4.37 34.17 4.77
CA SER A 116 4.87 34.84 3.58
C SER A 116 3.78 35.67 2.87
N VAL A 117 2.53 35.17 2.83
CA VAL A 117 1.39 35.95 2.29
C VAL A 117 1.13 37.20 3.14
N SER A 118 1.15 37.08 4.47
CA SER A 118 1.05 38.27 5.33
C SER A 118 2.19 39.26 5.09
N GLY A 119 3.40 38.77 4.81
CA GLY A 119 4.53 39.62 4.40
C GLY A 119 4.27 40.37 3.09
N ILE A 120 3.74 39.69 2.08
CA ILE A 120 3.31 40.33 0.82
C ILE A 120 2.27 41.42 1.09
N GLU A 121 1.24 41.11 1.89
CA GLU A 121 0.17 42.06 2.21
C GLU A 121 0.72 43.32 2.88
N SER A 122 1.65 43.18 3.83
CA SER A 122 2.33 44.32 4.47
C SER A 122 3.17 45.13 3.49
N SER A 123 3.93 44.49 2.60
CA SER A 123 4.71 45.21 1.58
C SER A 123 3.83 45.96 0.58
N ILE A 124 2.67 45.43 0.25
CA ILE A 124 1.69 46.10 -0.60
C ILE A 124 1.00 47.24 0.13
N GLU A 125 0.70 47.08 1.42
CA GLU A 125 0.16 48.15 2.27
C GLU A 125 1.10 49.36 2.33
N GLU A 126 2.40 49.10 2.52
CA GLU A 126 3.45 50.13 2.50
C GLU A 126 3.50 50.82 1.12
N MET A 127 3.62 50.05 0.04
CA MET A 127 3.60 50.59 -1.33
C MET A 127 2.34 51.41 -1.62
N ALA A 128 1.18 50.95 -1.16
CA ALA A 128 -0.08 51.63 -1.37
C ALA A 128 -0.17 52.95 -0.58
N THR A 129 0.42 52.97 0.61
CA THR A 129 0.54 54.18 1.44
C THR A 129 1.46 55.20 0.78
N ASP A 130 2.58 54.76 0.22
CA ASP A 130 3.49 55.62 -0.54
C ASP A 130 2.80 56.21 -1.78
N HIS A 131 2.06 55.40 -2.54
CA HIS A 131 1.29 55.90 -3.68
C HIS A 131 0.23 56.95 -3.28
N ILE A 132 -0.37 56.83 -2.09
CA ILE A 132 -1.29 57.85 -1.56
C ILE A 132 -0.52 59.13 -1.22
N ALA A 133 0.64 59.01 -0.57
CA ALA A 133 1.49 60.14 -0.21
C ALA A 133 2.00 60.88 -1.46
N ASP A 134 2.28 60.16 -2.55
CA ASP A 134 2.67 60.69 -3.85
C ASP A 134 1.49 61.26 -4.65
N GLY A 135 0.26 61.16 -4.14
CA GLY A 135 -0.95 61.71 -4.76
C GLY A 135 -1.47 60.92 -5.95
N MET A 136 -1.07 59.65 -6.10
CA MET A 136 -1.56 58.77 -7.18
C MET A 136 -3.06 58.49 -7.07
N TYR A 137 -3.57 58.40 -5.84
CA TYR A 137 -5.00 58.30 -5.54
C TYR A 137 -5.27 58.73 -4.08
N GLU A 138 -6.53 58.99 -3.77
CA GLU A 138 -6.97 59.53 -2.49
C GLU A 138 -7.55 58.45 -1.56
N GLY A 139 -7.50 58.74 -0.26
CA GLY A 139 -8.05 57.90 0.82
C GLY A 139 -6.98 57.11 1.58
N PRO A 140 -7.23 56.71 2.84
CA PRO A 140 -6.32 55.84 3.58
C PRO A 140 -6.39 54.40 3.06
N VAL A 141 -5.37 53.59 3.36
CA VAL A 141 -5.49 52.13 3.23
C VAL A 141 -6.36 51.61 4.37
N LEU A 142 -7.44 50.90 4.05
CA LEU A 142 -8.36 50.30 5.01
C LEU A 142 -8.09 48.81 5.22
N SER A 143 -7.72 48.10 4.15
CA SER A 143 -7.33 46.69 4.21
C SER A 143 -6.53 46.31 2.97
N VAL A 144 -5.71 45.27 3.12
CA VAL A 144 -5.08 44.56 2.01
C VAL A 144 -5.49 43.10 2.09
N THR A 145 -5.84 42.50 0.95
CA THR A 145 -6.14 41.06 0.89
C THR A 145 -5.61 40.50 -0.41
N CYS A 146 -4.77 39.48 -0.30
CA CYS A 146 -4.19 38.78 -1.46
C CYS A 146 -4.87 37.44 -1.70
N SER A 147 -5.23 37.17 -2.95
CA SER A 147 -5.81 35.90 -3.39
C SER A 147 -4.96 35.28 -4.49
N PRO A 148 -4.66 33.97 -4.44
CA PRO A 148 -3.90 33.31 -5.50
C PRO A 148 -4.74 33.26 -6.79
N VAL A 149 -4.15 33.69 -7.90
CA VAL A 149 -4.78 33.69 -9.23
C VAL A 149 -4.05 32.82 -10.25
N ASN A 150 -2.79 32.46 -10.00
CA ASN A 150 -2.02 31.54 -10.82
C ASN A 150 -1.00 30.76 -9.96
N GLY A 151 -0.61 29.55 -10.35
CA GLY A 151 0.33 28.73 -9.59
C GLY A 151 -0.27 28.02 -8.36
N GLY A 152 -1.56 27.68 -8.43
CA GLY A 152 -2.27 26.89 -7.43
C GLY A 152 -2.65 27.62 -6.14
N SER A 153 -3.28 26.89 -5.21
CA SER A 153 -3.55 27.37 -3.85
C SER A 153 -2.27 27.37 -3.02
N THR A 154 -2.19 28.22 -2.00
CA THR A 154 -1.18 28.15 -0.93
C THR A 154 -1.16 26.79 -0.23
N ASP A 155 -2.25 26.01 -0.34
CA ASP A 155 -2.36 24.65 0.19
C ASP A 155 -1.69 23.58 -0.67
N ASN A 156 -1.40 23.87 -1.94
CA ASN A 156 -0.70 22.94 -2.83
C ASN A 156 0.81 23.06 -2.63
N LEU A 157 1.35 22.22 -1.75
CA LEU A 157 2.77 22.23 -1.40
C LEU A 157 3.71 21.82 -2.56
N ASN A 158 3.16 21.26 -3.64
CA ASN A 158 3.94 20.90 -4.83
C ASN A 158 4.23 22.09 -5.75
N GLU A 159 3.54 23.22 -5.56
CA GLU A 159 3.76 24.42 -6.35
C GLU A 159 5.01 25.16 -5.86
N THR A 160 5.86 25.54 -6.81
CA THR A 160 7.11 26.28 -6.52
C THR A 160 6.93 27.78 -6.65
N THR A 161 5.88 28.23 -7.35
CA THR A 161 5.57 29.65 -7.54
C THR A 161 4.07 29.89 -7.49
N THR A 162 3.65 30.99 -6.86
CA THR A 162 2.24 31.42 -6.86
C THR A 162 2.15 32.91 -7.17
N VAL A 163 1.23 33.27 -8.06
CA VAL A 163 0.89 34.65 -8.39
C VAL A 163 -0.37 35.02 -7.63
N PHE A 164 -0.32 36.16 -6.95
CA PHE A 164 -1.40 36.73 -6.18
C PHE A 164 -1.95 37.97 -6.86
N GLU A 165 -3.27 38.10 -6.86
CA GLU A 165 -3.95 39.37 -7.05
C GLU A 165 -4.31 39.92 -5.67
N CYS A 166 -3.89 41.14 -5.39
CA CYS A 166 -4.05 41.78 -4.09
C CYS A 166 -4.95 43.00 -4.22
N PHE A 167 -6.00 43.05 -3.42
CA PHE A 167 -6.93 44.18 -3.39
C PHE A 167 -6.65 45.05 -2.17
N VAL A 168 -6.38 46.33 -2.42
CA VAL A 168 -6.20 47.35 -1.40
C VAL A 168 -7.46 48.19 -1.34
N GLY A 169 -8.25 48.02 -0.29
CA GLY A 169 -9.46 48.82 -0.05
C GLY A 169 -9.10 50.20 0.49
N THR A 170 -9.66 51.25 -0.09
CA THR A 170 -9.45 52.65 0.34
C THR A 170 -10.72 53.36 0.76
N GLU A 171 -11.88 52.78 0.43
CA GLU A 171 -13.19 53.33 0.78
C GLU A 171 -14.17 52.17 1.04
N ASP A 172 -14.84 52.21 2.20
CA ASP A 172 -15.94 51.30 2.52
C ASP A 172 -17.25 51.87 1.96
N LEU A 173 -17.90 51.10 1.08
CA LEU A 173 -19.17 51.47 0.46
C LEU A 173 -20.39 50.93 1.26
N GLY A 174 -20.15 50.23 2.36
CA GLY A 174 -21.15 49.52 3.15
C GLY A 174 -21.56 48.18 2.54
N ASN A 175 -22.27 47.37 3.34
CA ASN A 175 -22.74 46.03 2.96
C ASN A 175 -21.61 45.06 2.53
N GLY A 176 -20.41 45.22 3.11
CA GLY A 176 -19.24 44.39 2.80
C GLY A 176 -18.61 44.68 1.43
N ARG A 177 -18.96 45.79 0.79
CA ARG A 177 -18.37 46.21 -0.48
C ARG A 177 -17.32 47.29 -0.23
N MET A 178 -16.14 47.10 -0.78
CA MET A 178 -15.04 48.08 -0.72
C MET A 178 -14.69 48.55 -2.12
N ARG A 179 -14.32 49.83 -2.25
CA ARG A 179 -13.64 50.38 -3.42
C ARG A 179 -12.15 50.46 -3.11
N GLY A 180 -11.33 50.21 -4.12
CA GLY A 180 -9.90 50.07 -3.90
C GLY A 180 -9.08 50.07 -5.18
N ARG A 181 -7.87 49.56 -5.08
CA ARG A 181 -6.92 49.36 -6.18
C ARG A 181 -6.41 47.93 -6.16
N THR A 182 -6.05 47.44 -7.33
CA THR A 182 -5.48 46.11 -7.51
C THR A 182 -3.97 46.20 -7.63
N TYR A 183 -3.31 45.27 -6.97
CA TYR A 183 -1.88 45.02 -6.95
C TYR A 183 -1.66 43.55 -7.32
N HIS A 184 -0.42 43.20 -7.61
CA HIS A 184 -0.02 41.82 -7.82
C HIS A 184 1.23 41.50 -7.01
N ALA A 185 1.43 40.22 -6.74
CA ALA A 185 2.67 39.70 -6.22
C ALA A 185 2.97 38.34 -6.81
N THR A 186 4.26 38.02 -7.00
CA THR A 186 4.72 36.69 -7.37
C THR A 186 5.63 36.16 -6.28
N MET A 187 5.26 35.03 -5.69
CA MET A 187 6.04 34.33 -4.68
C MET A 187 6.77 33.16 -5.31
N ASN A 188 8.04 32.98 -4.95
CA ASN A 188 8.80 31.76 -5.19
C ASN A 188 8.97 31.02 -3.86
N TRP A 189 8.27 29.90 -3.71
CA TRP A 189 8.29 29.10 -2.48
C TRP A 189 9.63 28.39 -2.25
N THR A 190 10.40 28.15 -3.31
CA THR A 190 11.71 27.51 -3.22
C THR A 190 12.77 28.45 -2.65
N SER A 191 12.81 29.71 -3.09
CA SER A 191 13.74 30.71 -2.55
C SER A 191 13.19 31.46 -1.33
N GLY A 192 11.86 31.49 -1.16
CA GLY A 192 11.19 32.33 -0.16
C GLY A 192 11.14 33.81 -0.54
N GLU A 193 11.54 34.16 -1.76
CA GLU A 193 11.54 35.54 -2.26
C GLU A 193 10.23 35.86 -3.00
N TYR A 194 9.83 37.12 -2.95
CA TYR A 194 8.67 37.60 -3.68
C TYR A 194 8.92 38.97 -4.31
N THR A 195 8.21 39.21 -5.40
CA THR A 195 8.10 40.51 -6.06
C THR A 195 6.66 40.99 -5.99
N TYR A 196 6.45 42.30 -6.03
CA TYR A 196 5.12 42.90 -5.95
C TYR A 196 5.08 44.22 -6.72
N GLY A 197 3.90 44.61 -7.16
CA GLY A 197 3.70 45.80 -7.98
C GLY A 197 2.25 46.23 -8.09
N PHE A 198 2.06 47.43 -8.64
CA PHE A 198 0.75 48.02 -8.88
C PHE A 198 0.11 47.46 -10.16
N GLY A 199 -1.20 47.22 -10.14
CA GLY A 199 -1.96 46.71 -11.28
C GLY A 199 -2.16 45.19 -11.29
N ALA A 200 -2.84 44.69 -12.32
CA ALA A 200 -3.06 43.27 -12.53
C ALA A 200 -1.75 42.52 -12.85
N PRO A 201 -1.66 41.22 -12.52
CA PRO A 201 -0.51 40.38 -12.85
C PRO A 201 -0.34 40.13 -14.35
#